data_AF-A0A7K6NML5-F1
#
_entry.id   AF-A0A7K6NML5-F1
#
_cell.length_a   1.000
_cell.length_b   1.000
_cell.length_c   1.000
_cell.angle_alpha   90.00
_cell.angle_beta   90.00
_cell.angle_gamma   90.00
#
_symmetry.space_group_name_H-M   'P 1'
#
loop_
_entity.id
_entity.type
_entity.pdbx_description
1 polymer ?
#
loop_
_entity_poly.entity_id
_entity_poly.type
_entity_poly.pdbx_seq_one_letter_code
_entity_poly.pdbx_strand_id
1 'polypeptide(L)'
;EEVPDTEMPAASKKMSSISSPVRAIIRLRRRYWVQKKSRLHLELPREKSPELVRARLLQRQLSLSRTGLYGPSMSFLNQSSFETSQYFTFDTSVEQYAMKKCKRKKNRRKSRIVLYPDKTKRYLPAEEKSKAKRCLFLLIVIIFFQILNAIENLDDNLQKYDLDGLEKTMHREVFGQKVAVESIMKLLKDYLATHIHNKPLVISLNGPTGVGKSHVGWLLAKHFRSVMDNDFVLQYFVMHHCPSGVDPLTCEIDLSKKISDMVTRAEIEEKIPVFILDEVELMSPVLLDTLSRFFEPNQTNEFLNAIYILISNIGAGEITKFVIQNASTELLHQHRGVEELLSIVQPVLMDAHPLWKSADIIPFVLLEKSHVINCFLEEMRREGLYPDQKHIESLVSQLSYYTTGDKQYSRMGCKQVVAKVNLL
;
A
#
# COMPACT_ATOMS: atom_id res chain seq x y z
N GLU A 1 31.29 -66.02 17.68
CA GLU A 1 30.38 -65.88 16.52
C GLU A 1 29.67 -64.54 16.69
N GLU A 2 30.28 -63.39 16.40
CA GLU A 2 30.76 -62.88 15.09
C GLU A 2 29.66 -62.84 14.02
N VAL A 3 28.87 -61.75 14.01
CA VAL A 3 28.77 -60.66 12.98
C VAL A 3 28.93 -61.16 11.51
N PRO A 4 28.07 -60.74 10.53
CA PRO A 4 28.01 -59.32 10.22
C PRO A 4 26.73 -58.67 9.71
N ASP A 5 26.78 -57.35 9.90
CA ASP A 5 26.06 -56.25 9.28
C ASP A 5 25.79 -56.43 7.79
N THR A 6 24.67 -55.87 7.33
CA THR A 6 24.51 -55.49 5.94
C THR A 6 23.82 -54.15 5.86
N GLU A 7 24.65 -53.11 5.74
CA GLU A 7 24.29 -51.79 5.25
C GLU A 7 23.63 -51.90 3.86
N MET A 8 22.55 -51.16 3.64
CA MET A 8 22.10 -50.78 2.31
C MET A 8 21.60 -49.33 2.29
N PRO A 9 21.72 -48.64 1.15
CA PRO A 9 22.36 -47.34 1.13
C PRO A 9 21.38 -46.18 1.09
N ALA A 10 21.88 -45.02 1.55
CA ALA A 10 21.26 -43.72 1.45
C ALA A 10 20.72 -43.44 0.04
N ALA A 11 19.40 -43.25 -0.06
CA ALA A 11 18.76 -42.74 -1.25
C ALA A 11 19.30 -41.33 -1.53
N SER A 12 20.04 -41.23 -2.62
CA SER A 12 20.60 -39.99 -3.16
C SER A 12 19.56 -38.88 -3.19
N LYS A 13 19.79 -37.82 -2.40
CA LYS A 13 19.16 -36.51 -2.60
C LYS A 13 19.47 -36.08 -4.03
N LYS A 14 18.52 -36.25 -4.95
CA LYS A 14 18.57 -35.59 -6.26
C LYS A 14 18.48 -34.09 -6.00
N MET A 15 19.65 -33.46 -5.98
CA MET A 15 19.80 -32.02 -6.17
C MET A 15 19.10 -31.66 -7.49
N SER A 16 17.87 -31.15 -7.38
CA SER A 16 17.22 -30.43 -8.47
C SER A 16 17.39 -28.92 -8.25
N SER A 17 18.60 -28.50 -7.88
CA SER A 17 19.04 -27.12 -7.99
C SER A 17 19.43 -26.83 -9.46
N ILE A 18 18.48 -27.00 -10.38
CA ILE A 18 18.63 -26.55 -11.76
C ILE A 18 18.00 -25.15 -11.84
N SER A 19 18.84 -24.18 -11.48
CA SER A 19 18.97 -22.85 -12.08
C SER A 19 17.67 -22.08 -12.38
N SER A 20 17.32 -21.15 -11.48
CA SER A 20 16.33 -20.08 -11.70
C SER A 20 16.48 -19.29 -13.01
N PRO A 21 17.67 -19.11 -13.64
CA PRO A 21 17.79 -18.40 -14.92
C PRO A 21 17.18 -19.15 -16.10
N VAL A 22 17.30 -20.49 -16.14
CA VAL A 22 16.78 -21.29 -17.26
C VAL A 22 15.25 -21.29 -17.27
N ARG A 23 14.63 -21.29 -16.09
CA ARG A 23 13.18 -21.18 -15.94
C ARG A 23 12.66 -19.78 -16.33
N ALA A 24 13.42 -18.72 -16.04
CA ALA A 24 13.12 -17.36 -16.49
C ALA A 24 13.23 -17.21 -18.03
N ILE A 25 14.22 -17.85 -18.66
CA ILE A 25 14.37 -17.85 -20.12
C ILE A 25 13.20 -18.60 -20.81
N ILE A 26 12.74 -19.71 -20.22
CA ILE A 26 11.57 -20.44 -20.72
C ILE A 26 10.29 -19.59 -20.60
N ARG A 27 10.14 -18.82 -19.51
CA ARG A 27 9.02 -17.87 -19.32
C ARG A 27 9.04 -16.73 -20.35
N LEU A 28 10.21 -16.14 -20.61
CA LEU A 28 10.37 -15.11 -21.65
C LEU A 28 10.07 -15.65 -23.05
N ARG A 29 10.50 -16.87 -23.37
CA ARG A 29 10.19 -17.51 -24.66
C ARG A 29 8.69 -17.78 -24.83
N ARG A 30 7.98 -18.17 -23.77
CA ARG A 30 6.52 -18.37 -23.81
C ARG A 30 5.77 -17.05 -23.99
N ARG A 31 6.13 -15.98 -23.26
CA ARG A 31 5.52 -14.65 -23.45
C ARG A 31 5.74 -14.11 -24.87
N TYR A 32 6.93 -14.26 -25.44
CA TYR A 32 7.20 -13.86 -26.83
C TYR A 32 6.36 -14.64 -27.85
N TRP A 33 6.17 -15.95 -27.66
CA TRP A 33 5.36 -16.78 -28.55
C TRP A 33 3.86 -16.43 -28.50
N VAL A 34 3.31 -16.18 -27.31
CA VAL A 34 1.90 -15.76 -27.14
C VAL A 34 1.67 -14.38 -27.78
N GLN A 35 2.61 -13.45 -27.61
CA GLN A 35 2.54 -12.12 -28.20
C GLN A 35 2.69 -12.15 -29.73
N LYS A 36 3.51 -13.06 -30.27
CA LYS A 36 3.63 -13.29 -31.72
C LYS A 36 2.35 -13.87 -32.32
N LYS A 37 1.66 -14.77 -31.60
CA LYS A 37 0.38 -15.35 -32.03
C LYS A 37 -0.76 -14.31 -32.00
N SER A 38 -0.72 -13.39 -31.04
CA SER A 38 -1.68 -12.26 -30.96
C SER A 38 -1.46 -11.22 -32.07
N ARG A 39 -0.20 -10.95 -32.47
CA ARG A 39 0.10 -10.06 -33.61
C ARG A 39 -0.30 -10.63 -34.97
N LEU A 40 -0.24 -11.96 -35.15
CA LEU A 40 -0.69 -12.61 -36.40
C LEU A 40 -2.21 -12.62 -36.58
N HIS A 41 -2.99 -12.33 -35.54
CA HIS A 41 -4.45 -12.14 -35.62
C HIS A 41 -4.87 -10.69 -35.92
N LEU A 42 -3.91 -9.74 -36.01
CA LEU A 42 -4.18 -8.31 -36.24
C LEU A 42 -3.92 -7.84 -37.69
N GLU A 43 -3.56 -8.76 -38.60
CA GLU A 43 -3.30 -8.48 -40.02
C GLU A 43 -4.24 -9.28 -40.93
N LEU A 44 -5.53 -8.91 -40.94
CA LEU A 44 -6.44 -9.19 -42.07
C LEU A 44 -7.41 -8.00 -42.24
N PRO A 45 -7.59 -7.46 -43.47
CA PRO A 45 -8.33 -6.22 -43.68
C PRO A 45 -9.85 -6.44 -43.76
N ARG A 46 -10.53 -5.90 -42.75
CA ARG A 46 -11.79 -5.13 -42.71
C ARG A 46 -12.73 -5.15 -43.94
N GLU A 47 -13.99 -5.55 -43.71
CA GLU A 47 -15.16 -4.86 -44.27
C GLU A 47 -15.84 -4.03 -43.16
N LYS A 48 -16.03 -2.73 -43.39
CA LYS A 48 -16.98 -1.89 -42.65
C LYS A 48 -17.71 -0.99 -43.65
N SER A 49 -19.03 -0.93 -43.50
CA SER A 49 -19.91 0.11 -44.05
C SER A 49 -19.78 1.42 -43.27
N PRO A 50 -20.21 2.57 -43.84
CA PRO A 50 -19.84 3.90 -43.37
C PRO A 50 -20.95 4.57 -42.56
N GLU A 51 -20.60 5.16 -41.42
CA GLU A 51 -21.24 6.37 -40.89
C GLU A 51 -20.40 6.93 -39.73
N LEU A 52 -20.51 8.24 -39.52
CA LEU A 52 -19.87 9.04 -38.45
C LEU A 52 -18.47 9.65 -38.72
N VAL A 53 -18.30 10.27 -39.88
CA VAL A 53 -17.30 11.34 -40.09
C VAL A 53 -17.95 12.68 -39.74
N ARG A 54 -17.90 13.10 -38.46
CA ARG A 54 -18.20 14.49 -38.02
C ARG A 54 -17.88 14.71 -36.53
N ALA A 55 -16.60 14.75 -36.14
CA ALA A 55 -16.22 15.28 -34.82
C ALA A 55 -14.73 15.65 -34.60
N ARG A 56 -13.84 15.62 -35.60
CA ARG A 56 -12.38 15.85 -35.37
C ARG A 56 -11.71 16.87 -36.29
N LEU A 57 -12.46 17.86 -36.77
CA LEU A 57 -11.94 18.93 -37.64
C LEU A 57 -12.11 20.35 -37.07
N LEU A 58 -12.22 20.50 -35.74
CA LEU A 58 -12.37 21.83 -35.11
C LEU A 58 -11.50 22.05 -33.86
N GLN A 59 -10.22 21.68 -33.90
CA GLN A 59 -9.27 22.20 -32.90
C GLN A 59 -7.84 22.30 -33.39
N ARG A 60 -7.67 22.77 -34.63
CA ARG A 60 -6.35 23.08 -35.18
C ARG A 60 -6.42 24.31 -36.07
N GLN A 61 -6.74 25.46 -35.48
CA GLN A 61 -6.42 26.80 -35.98
C GLN A 61 -6.81 27.84 -34.93
N LEU A 62 -6.07 28.97 -34.90
CA LEU A 62 -5.95 30.00 -33.83
C LEU A 62 -4.85 29.62 -32.81
N SER A 63 -3.71 30.30 -32.69
CA SER A 63 -3.31 31.63 -33.17
C SER A 63 -1.78 31.74 -33.14
N LEU A 64 -1.20 32.19 -34.24
CA LEU A 64 0.19 32.61 -34.42
C LEU A 64 0.16 34.10 -34.82
N SER A 65 1.16 34.88 -34.38
CA SER A 65 1.33 36.36 -34.41
C SER A 65 0.93 37.02 -33.07
N ARG A 66 1.75 37.88 -32.43
CA ARG A 66 2.57 38.96 -32.98
C ARG A 66 3.71 39.37 -32.03
N THR A 67 4.70 40.03 -32.61
CA THR A 67 6.02 40.48 -32.13
C THR A 67 6.03 41.78 -31.31
N GLY A 68 7.02 41.88 -30.39
CA GLY A 68 7.93 43.03 -30.23
C GLY A 68 7.67 44.04 -29.10
N LEU A 69 8.66 44.25 -28.22
CA LEU A 69 9.37 45.54 -27.95
C LEU A 69 9.99 45.65 -26.53
N TYR A 70 11.24 46.15 -26.49
CA TYR A 70 12.00 46.81 -25.40
C TYR A 70 12.32 46.07 -24.07
N GLY A 71 13.62 45.93 -23.77
CA GLY A 71 14.14 45.91 -22.38
C GLY A 71 14.58 47.32 -21.94
N PRO A 72 15.40 47.52 -20.88
CA PRO A 72 15.74 46.69 -19.72
C PRO A 72 15.63 47.47 -18.38
N SER A 73 15.72 46.82 -17.21
CA SER A 73 16.35 47.42 -16.00
C SER A 73 16.52 46.44 -14.84
N MET A 74 17.70 46.55 -14.23
CA MET A 74 18.19 45.92 -13.00
C MET A 74 17.34 46.24 -11.75
N SER A 75 17.35 45.37 -10.74
CA SER A 75 18.14 45.54 -9.49
C SER A 75 17.56 44.83 -8.25
N PHE A 76 18.50 44.45 -7.37
CA PHE A 76 18.42 44.23 -5.91
C PHE A 76 18.45 42.80 -5.33
N LEU A 77 19.64 42.50 -4.74
CA LEU A 77 19.92 41.99 -3.37
C LEU A 77 19.39 40.61 -2.96
N ASN A 78 20.06 39.76 -2.17
CA ASN A 78 21.43 39.62 -1.65
C ASN A 78 21.43 38.29 -0.85
N GLN A 79 22.57 37.56 -0.82
CA GLN A 79 23.08 36.71 0.30
C GLN A 79 22.21 35.52 0.81
N SER A 80 22.74 34.37 1.27
CA SER A 80 24.06 33.96 1.74
C SER A 80 24.19 32.42 1.87
N SER A 81 25.45 31.96 1.90
CA SER A 81 26.04 30.94 2.79
C SER A 81 25.58 29.47 2.74
N PHE A 82 26.50 28.60 2.31
CA PHE A 82 26.71 27.30 2.96
C PHE A 82 28.15 27.20 3.46
N GLU A 83 28.26 26.92 4.75
CA GLU A 83 29.46 26.70 5.54
C GLU A 83 30.17 25.39 5.13
N THR A 84 31.50 25.41 5.14
CA THR A 84 32.33 24.20 5.20
C THR A 84 33.10 24.23 6.51
N SER A 85 32.89 23.19 7.32
CA SER A 85 33.54 22.95 8.60
C SER A 85 35.02 22.59 8.44
N GLN A 86 35.77 23.00 9.46
CA GLN A 86 37.21 22.86 9.63
C GLN A 86 37.61 21.48 10.14
N TYR A 87 38.78 20.98 9.72
CA TYR A 87 39.67 20.19 10.59
C TYR A 87 41.13 20.63 10.41
N PHE A 88 41.69 21.09 11.53
CA PHE A 88 43.06 21.13 12.04
C PHE A 88 44.25 20.76 11.11
N THR A 89 45.25 21.65 11.01
CA THR A 89 46.60 21.42 11.61
C THR A 89 47.52 22.66 11.60
N PHE A 90 48.05 22.92 12.80
CA PHE A 90 49.21 23.66 13.29
C PHE A 90 49.46 25.15 12.97
N ASP A 91 49.46 25.89 14.09
CA ASP A 91 49.86 27.27 14.32
C ASP A 91 51.29 27.62 13.90
N THR A 92 51.46 28.83 13.38
CA THR A 92 52.58 29.69 13.77
C THR A 92 52.05 31.05 14.17
N SER A 93 52.36 31.37 15.41
CA SER A 93 51.90 32.47 16.24
C SER A 93 52.61 33.81 15.97
N VAL A 94 52.06 34.83 16.64
CA VAL A 94 52.68 36.11 17.07
C VAL A 94 52.40 37.34 16.18
N GLU A 95 51.29 37.99 16.50
CA GLU A 95 51.18 39.35 17.08
C GLU A 95 51.91 40.56 16.42
N GLN A 96 51.06 41.51 15.99
CA GLN A 96 50.88 42.86 16.57
C GLN A 96 51.48 44.14 15.92
N TYR A 97 50.54 45.10 15.79
CA TYR A 97 50.60 46.58 15.85
C TYR A 97 51.12 47.45 14.68
N ALA A 98 50.13 47.99 13.95
CA ALA A 98 49.78 49.41 13.81
C ALA A 98 50.83 50.53 13.59
N MET A 99 50.61 51.23 12.46
CA MET A 99 50.72 52.69 12.22
C MET A 99 52.07 53.42 12.38
N LYS A 100 52.59 53.97 11.26
CA LYS A 100 52.59 55.43 10.94
C LYS A 100 53.47 55.72 9.71
N LYS A 101 52.99 56.58 8.81
CA LYS A 101 53.76 57.15 7.70
C LYS A 101 54.62 58.31 8.19
N CYS A 102 55.90 58.31 7.82
CA CYS A 102 56.69 59.53 7.64
C CYS A 102 57.67 59.35 6.45
N LYS A 103 57.60 60.28 5.51
CA LYS A 103 58.51 60.37 4.34
C LYS A 103 59.85 60.98 4.76
N ARG A 104 60.96 60.40 4.33
CA ARG A 104 62.21 61.15 4.05
C ARG A 104 63.00 60.51 2.89
N LYS A 105 63.48 61.38 2.00
CA LYS A 105 64.17 61.12 0.73
C LYS A 105 65.66 60.77 0.93
N LYS A 106 66.23 60.17 -0.14
CA LYS A 106 67.67 59.99 -0.51
C LYS A 106 68.34 58.75 0.13
N ASN A 107 69.14 57.93 -0.53
CA ASN A 107 69.89 58.03 -1.79
C ASN A 107 70.13 56.65 -2.43
N ARG A 108 70.42 56.67 -3.74
CA ARG A 108 70.84 55.59 -4.65
C ARG A 108 71.52 54.36 -4.01
N ARG A 109 70.98 53.18 -4.32
CA ARG A 109 71.77 51.98 -4.62
C ARG A 109 71.20 51.30 -5.86
N LYS A 110 72.07 50.98 -6.82
CA LYS A 110 71.76 50.29 -8.07
C LYS A 110 71.11 48.93 -7.76
N SER A 111 69.79 48.82 -7.86
CA SER A 111 69.16 47.52 -8.02
C SER A 111 69.20 47.18 -9.51
N ARG A 112 69.75 46.00 -9.79
CA ARG A 112 69.84 45.45 -11.14
C ARG A 112 68.45 45.47 -11.77
N ILE A 113 68.37 45.95 -13.01
CA ILE A 113 67.22 45.70 -13.88
C ILE A 113 66.99 44.19 -13.88
N VAL A 114 65.88 43.77 -13.27
CA VAL A 114 65.34 42.44 -13.50
C VAL A 114 64.32 42.63 -14.61
N LEU A 115 64.75 42.29 -15.83
CA LEU A 115 63.85 42.09 -16.96
C LEU A 115 62.89 40.97 -16.55
N TYR A 116 61.66 41.31 -16.21
CA TYR A 116 60.58 40.33 -16.21
C TYR A 116 60.28 40.01 -17.69
N PRO A 117 60.32 38.74 -18.13
CA PRO A 117 59.89 38.40 -19.46
C PRO A 117 58.40 38.74 -19.59
N ASP A 118 58.08 39.52 -20.62
CA ASP A 118 56.73 39.99 -20.92
C ASP A 118 55.75 38.80 -21.09
N LYS A 119 54.67 38.86 -20.32
CA LYS A 119 53.40 38.11 -20.52
C LYS A 119 53.58 36.66 -20.94
N THR A 120 54.07 35.80 -20.04
CA THR A 120 53.74 34.38 -20.16
C THR A 120 52.25 34.22 -19.83
N LYS A 121 51.43 34.00 -20.86
CA LYS A 121 50.04 33.55 -20.67
C LYS A 121 50.11 32.31 -19.79
N ARG A 122 49.67 32.40 -18.53
CA ARG A 122 49.41 31.21 -17.72
C ARG A 122 48.28 30.47 -18.41
N TYR A 123 48.62 29.49 -19.22
CA TYR A 123 47.66 28.50 -19.69
C TYR A 123 47.19 27.74 -18.45
N LEU A 124 45.95 27.96 -18.02
CA LEU A 124 45.28 26.99 -17.17
C LEU A 124 45.40 25.64 -17.90
N PRO A 125 45.84 24.56 -17.23
CA PRO A 125 45.92 23.26 -17.88
C PRO A 125 44.55 22.96 -18.48
N ALA A 126 44.54 22.59 -19.77
CA ALA A 126 43.31 22.30 -20.48
C ALA A 126 42.48 21.33 -19.65
N GLU A 127 41.25 21.73 -19.32
CA GLU A 127 40.36 20.93 -18.48
C GLU A 127 40.17 19.57 -19.15
N GLU A 128 40.92 18.56 -18.70
CA GLU A 128 40.86 17.24 -19.28
C GLU A 128 39.44 16.73 -19.06
N LYS A 129 38.66 16.71 -20.15
CA LYS A 129 37.33 16.09 -20.18
C LYS A 129 37.54 14.59 -19.98
N SER A 130 37.68 14.20 -18.72
CA SER A 130 37.96 12.84 -18.34
C SER A 130 36.84 11.95 -18.88
N LYS A 131 37.22 10.93 -19.65
CA LYS A 131 36.30 9.91 -20.14
C LYS A 131 35.54 9.26 -18.97
N ALA A 132 36.13 9.25 -17.78
CA ALA A 132 35.49 8.82 -16.54
C ALA A 132 34.23 9.63 -16.20
N LYS A 133 34.21 10.96 -16.44
CA LYS A 133 32.99 11.79 -16.22
C LYS A 133 31.85 11.36 -17.17
N ARG A 134 32.17 10.96 -18.42
CA ARG A 134 31.18 10.44 -19.37
C ARG A 134 30.71 9.04 -19.00
N CYS A 135 31.61 8.16 -18.55
CA CYS A 135 31.23 6.84 -18.05
C CYS A 135 30.36 6.95 -16.79
N LEU A 136 30.68 7.87 -15.88
CA LEU A 136 29.89 8.12 -14.68
C LEU A 136 28.50 8.66 -15.04
N PHE A 137 28.41 9.58 -16.01
CA PHE A 137 27.12 10.04 -16.53
C PHE A 137 26.32 8.90 -17.18
N LEU A 138 26.95 8.02 -17.97
CA LEU A 138 26.29 6.85 -18.54
C LEU A 138 25.80 5.87 -17.47
N LEU A 139 26.58 5.63 -16.42
CA LEU A 139 26.14 4.82 -15.28
C LEU A 139 24.96 5.45 -14.56
N ILE A 140 24.97 6.77 -14.34
CA ILE A 140 23.82 7.50 -13.77
C ILE A 140 22.59 7.34 -14.66
N VAL A 141 22.73 7.46 -15.98
CA VAL A 141 21.62 7.29 -16.93
C VAL A 141 21.08 5.85 -16.91
N ILE A 142 21.95 4.84 -16.84
CA ILE A 142 21.54 3.44 -16.75
C ILE A 142 20.82 3.17 -15.43
N ILE A 143 21.35 3.67 -14.31
CA ILE A 143 20.72 3.55 -12.98
C ILE A 143 19.36 4.26 -13.01
N PHE A 144 19.28 5.47 -13.57
CA PHE A 144 18.03 6.20 -13.71
C PHE A 144 17.00 5.44 -14.56
N PHE A 145 17.43 4.84 -15.67
CA PHE A 145 16.56 4.02 -16.51
C PHE A 145 16.09 2.75 -15.80
N GLN A 146 16.96 2.12 -15.01
CA GLN A 146 16.58 0.97 -14.17
C GLN A 146 15.56 1.36 -13.10
N ILE A 147 15.73 2.53 -12.47
CA ILE A 147 14.78 3.07 -11.49
C ILE A 147 13.43 3.36 -12.17
N LEU A 148 13.41 4.02 -13.32
CA LEU A 148 12.17 4.29 -14.06
C LEU A 148 11.44 3.01 -14.46
N ASN A 149 12.15 2.02 -15.00
CA ASN A 149 11.56 0.75 -15.37
C ASN A 149 11.03 -0.05 -14.16
N ALA A 150 11.70 0.07 -13.00
CA ALA A 150 11.21 -0.53 -11.77
C ALA A 150 9.93 0.15 -11.26
N ILE A 151 9.85 1.49 -11.35
CA ILE A 151 8.66 2.27 -10.97
C ILE A 151 7.48 1.96 -11.90
N GLU A 152 7.71 1.94 -13.22
CA GLU A 152 6.67 1.65 -14.22
C GLU A 152 6.09 0.24 -14.02
N ASN A 153 6.94 -0.75 -13.78
CA ASN A 153 6.50 -2.11 -13.47
C ASN A 153 5.74 -2.21 -12.13
N LEU A 154 6.03 -1.35 -11.15
CA LEU A 154 5.27 -1.29 -9.89
C LEU A 154 3.86 -0.75 -10.11
N ASP A 155 3.75 0.31 -10.90
CA ASP A 155 2.50 1.01 -11.19
C ASP A 155 1.57 0.13 -12.05
N ASP A 156 2.12 -0.61 -13.02
CA ASP A 156 1.38 -1.60 -13.82
C ASP A 156 0.71 -2.69 -12.95
N ASN A 157 1.37 -3.10 -11.85
CA ASN A 157 0.83 -4.11 -10.94
C ASN A 157 -0.29 -3.56 -10.06
N LEU A 158 -0.17 -2.31 -9.62
CA LEU A 158 -1.22 -1.65 -8.84
C LEU A 158 -2.45 -1.34 -9.72
N GLN A 159 -2.21 -0.91 -10.96
CA GLN A 159 -3.28 -0.64 -11.91
C GLN A 159 -4.07 -1.91 -12.28
N LYS A 160 -3.45 -3.09 -12.22
CA LYS A 160 -4.12 -4.40 -12.41
C LYS A 160 -5.30 -4.59 -11.46
N TYR A 161 -5.24 -4.06 -10.24
CA TYR A 161 -6.23 -4.31 -9.19
C TYR A 161 -7.22 -3.16 -8.93
N ASP A 162 -7.12 -2.04 -9.66
CA ASP A 162 -7.96 -0.83 -9.49
C ASP A 162 -8.21 -0.43 -8.02
N LEU A 163 -7.13 -0.29 -7.25
CA LEU A 163 -7.23 0.03 -5.81
C LEU A 163 -7.75 1.45 -5.56
N ASP A 164 -7.58 2.37 -6.51
CA ASP A 164 -8.08 3.75 -6.40
C ASP A 164 -9.61 3.81 -6.49
N GLY A 165 -10.22 2.98 -7.34
CA GLY A 165 -11.67 2.81 -7.41
C GLY A 165 -12.24 2.25 -6.11
N LEU A 166 -11.55 1.24 -5.54
CA LEU A 166 -11.90 0.65 -4.24
C LEU A 166 -11.84 1.68 -3.11
N GLU A 167 -10.76 2.47 -3.03
CA GLU A 167 -10.57 3.48 -1.98
C GLU A 167 -11.70 4.52 -1.99
N LYS A 168 -12.07 5.03 -3.17
CA LYS A 168 -13.19 5.96 -3.33
C LYS A 168 -14.52 5.34 -2.93
N THR A 169 -14.73 4.08 -3.27
CA THR A 169 -15.95 3.34 -2.92
C THR A 169 -16.05 3.16 -1.41
N MET A 170 -14.96 2.76 -0.74
CA MET A 170 -14.92 2.63 0.72
C MET A 170 -15.19 3.96 1.42
N HIS A 171 -14.58 5.07 0.96
CA HIS A 171 -14.81 6.39 1.54
C HIS A 171 -16.26 6.89 1.39
N ARG A 172 -16.98 6.41 0.37
CA ARG A 172 -18.38 6.77 0.13
C ARG A 172 -19.35 5.92 0.94
N GLU A 173 -19.10 4.61 1.04
CA GLU A 173 -20.06 3.65 1.64
C GLU A 173 -19.76 3.34 3.12
N VAL A 174 -18.53 3.54 3.60
CA VAL A 174 -18.13 3.20 4.97
C VAL A 174 -18.10 4.46 5.85
N PHE A 175 -19.09 4.60 6.74
CA PHE A 175 -19.21 5.76 7.61
C PHE A 175 -18.47 5.58 8.94
N GLY A 176 -17.79 6.62 9.40
CA GLY A 176 -17.17 6.67 10.73
C GLY A 176 -15.92 5.81 10.94
N GLN A 177 -15.39 5.18 9.89
CA GLN A 177 -14.23 4.27 9.96
C GLN A 177 -13.08 4.70 9.04
N LYS A 178 -12.83 6.02 8.94
CA LYS A 178 -11.82 6.56 8.01
C LYS A 178 -10.43 5.96 8.23
N VAL A 179 -9.97 5.91 9.48
CA VAL A 179 -8.62 5.41 9.83
C VAL A 179 -8.47 3.92 9.52
N ALA A 180 -9.53 3.13 9.72
CA ALA A 180 -9.54 1.71 9.37
C ALA A 180 -9.46 1.52 7.85
N VAL A 181 -10.24 2.29 7.07
CA VAL A 181 -10.20 2.27 5.60
C VAL A 181 -8.82 2.65 5.08
N GLU A 182 -8.22 3.73 5.57
CA GLU A 182 -6.86 4.16 5.19
C GLU A 182 -5.81 3.06 5.51
N SER A 183 -5.94 2.40 6.66
CA SER A 183 -5.05 1.30 7.06
C SER A 183 -5.19 0.08 6.15
N ILE A 184 -6.42 -0.32 5.80
CA ILE A 184 -6.68 -1.42 4.86
C ILE A 184 -6.07 -1.10 3.49
N MET A 185 -6.35 0.09 2.96
CA MET A 185 -5.87 0.49 1.65
C MET A 185 -4.34 0.57 1.60
N LYS A 186 -3.70 1.05 2.68
CA LYS A 186 -2.25 1.05 2.81
C LYS A 186 -1.67 -0.36 2.73
N LEU A 187 -2.18 -1.30 3.54
CA LEU A 187 -1.72 -2.69 3.54
C LEU A 187 -1.91 -3.37 2.18
N LEU A 188 -3.06 -3.14 1.53
CA LEU A 188 -3.34 -3.68 0.20
C LEU A 188 -2.39 -3.10 -0.86
N LYS A 189 -2.16 -1.78 -0.86
CA LYS A 189 -1.23 -1.13 -1.79
C LYS A 189 0.20 -1.62 -1.58
N ASP A 190 0.66 -1.68 -0.33
CA ASP A 190 2.01 -2.12 0.02
C ASP A 190 2.25 -3.58 -0.40
N TYR A 191 1.25 -4.45 -0.19
CA TYR A 191 1.35 -5.86 -0.55
C TYR A 191 1.25 -6.04 -2.07
N LEU A 192 0.20 -5.54 -2.73
CA LEU A 192 -0.03 -5.75 -4.16
C LEU A 192 0.97 -5.03 -5.07
N ALA A 193 1.78 -4.12 -4.54
CA ALA A 193 2.85 -3.48 -5.28
C ALA A 193 3.96 -4.47 -5.70
N THR A 194 4.21 -5.53 -4.92
CA THR A 194 5.27 -6.50 -5.20
C THR A 194 4.70 -7.87 -5.64
N HIS A 195 5.51 -8.67 -6.34
CA HIS A 195 5.12 -10.04 -6.78
C HIS A 195 5.74 -11.15 -5.92
N ILE A 196 6.61 -10.77 -4.98
CA ILE A 196 7.38 -11.71 -4.17
C ILE A 196 7.17 -11.33 -2.72
N HIS A 197 6.41 -12.14 -2.01
CA HIS A 197 6.11 -11.94 -0.61
C HIS A 197 6.86 -12.94 0.26
N ASN A 198 7.22 -12.52 1.47
CA ASN A 198 7.85 -13.35 2.49
C ASN A 198 6.85 -13.93 3.50
N LYS A 199 5.61 -13.42 3.50
CA LYS A 199 4.47 -13.89 4.27
C LYS A 199 3.19 -13.54 3.50
N PRO A 200 2.09 -14.29 3.68
CA PRO A 200 0.78 -13.85 3.19
C PRO A 200 0.34 -12.57 3.91
N LEU A 201 -0.52 -11.79 3.25
CA LEU A 201 -1.16 -10.65 3.89
C LEU A 201 -2.35 -11.14 4.71
N VAL A 202 -2.29 -10.98 6.03
CA VAL A 202 -3.38 -11.35 6.93
C VAL A 202 -3.87 -10.10 7.62
N ILE A 203 -5.07 -9.63 7.27
CA ILE A 203 -5.71 -8.46 7.87
C ILE A 203 -6.80 -8.96 8.83
N SER A 204 -6.80 -8.48 10.07
CA SER A 204 -7.86 -8.80 11.03
C SER A 204 -8.69 -7.57 11.35
N LEU A 205 -9.95 -7.55 10.92
CA LEU A 205 -10.93 -6.52 11.22
C LEU A 205 -11.63 -6.85 12.54
N ASN A 206 -11.34 -6.07 13.58
CA ASN A 206 -11.79 -6.31 14.95
C ASN A 206 -12.65 -5.16 15.45
N GLY A 207 -13.78 -5.43 16.10
CA GLY A 207 -14.58 -4.36 16.70
C GLY A 207 -15.99 -4.75 17.08
N PRO A 208 -16.78 -3.80 17.60
CA PRO A 208 -18.17 -4.03 17.99
C PRO A 208 -19.08 -4.39 16.81
N THR A 209 -20.26 -4.96 17.11
CA THR A 209 -21.21 -5.35 16.06
C THR A 209 -21.84 -4.14 15.37
N GLY A 210 -22.13 -4.27 14.07
CA GLY A 210 -22.87 -3.24 13.32
C GLY A 210 -22.08 -1.99 12.92
N VAL A 211 -20.77 -1.97 13.14
CA VAL A 211 -19.87 -0.85 12.77
C VAL A 211 -19.39 -0.89 11.30
N GLY A 212 -19.73 -1.94 10.54
CA GLY A 212 -19.42 -2.05 9.11
C GLY A 212 -18.35 -3.06 8.71
N LYS A 213 -17.83 -3.91 9.62
CA LYS A 213 -16.78 -4.89 9.29
C LYS A 213 -17.16 -5.85 8.15
N SER A 214 -18.30 -6.53 8.26
CA SER A 214 -18.80 -7.43 7.20
C SER A 214 -19.18 -6.68 5.93
N HIS A 215 -19.59 -5.40 6.05
CA HIS A 215 -19.85 -4.55 4.89
C HIS A 215 -18.56 -4.23 4.12
N VAL A 216 -17.45 -3.93 4.83
CA VAL A 216 -16.13 -3.77 4.23
C VAL A 216 -15.65 -5.07 3.57
N GLY A 217 -15.82 -6.21 4.23
CA GLY A 217 -15.53 -7.52 3.64
C GLY A 217 -16.33 -7.77 2.35
N TRP A 218 -17.61 -7.40 2.34
CA TRP A 218 -18.44 -7.49 1.14
C TRP A 218 -17.99 -6.53 0.01
N LEU A 219 -17.61 -5.29 0.34
CA LEU A 219 -17.06 -4.33 -0.63
C LEU A 219 -15.77 -4.86 -1.26
N LEU A 220 -14.86 -5.41 -0.45
CA LEU A 220 -13.64 -6.05 -0.91
C LEU A 220 -13.96 -7.24 -1.82
N ALA A 221 -14.85 -8.13 -1.42
CA ALA A 221 -15.26 -9.27 -2.24
C ALA A 221 -15.81 -8.80 -3.59
N LYS A 222 -16.73 -7.82 -3.58
CA LYS A 222 -17.35 -7.28 -4.79
C LYS A 222 -16.31 -6.68 -5.73
N HIS A 223 -15.36 -5.93 -5.19
CA HIS A 223 -14.27 -5.33 -5.97
C HIS A 223 -13.38 -6.39 -6.61
N PHE A 224 -12.81 -7.29 -5.80
CA PHE A 224 -11.90 -8.32 -6.32
C PHE A 224 -12.58 -9.28 -7.29
N ARG A 225 -13.87 -9.60 -7.10
CA ARG A 225 -14.65 -10.39 -8.07
C ARG A 225 -14.81 -9.68 -9.40
N SER A 226 -14.96 -8.36 -9.41
CA SER A 226 -15.06 -7.58 -10.64
C SER A 226 -13.73 -7.48 -11.42
N VAL A 227 -12.61 -7.61 -10.71
CA VAL A 227 -11.26 -7.49 -11.27
C VAL A 227 -10.69 -8.84 -11.69
N MET A 228 -10.87 -9.88 -10.87
CA MET A 228 -10.14 -11.15 -10.97
C MET A 228 -11.00 -12.34 -11.39
N ASP A 229 -12.31 -12.15 -11.55
CA ASP A 229 -13.35 -13.18 -11.64
C ASP A 229 -13.67 -13.86 -10.28
N ASN A 230 -14.84 -14.51 -10.20
CA ASN A 230 -15.32 -15.10 -8.94
C ASN A 230 -14.45 -16.25 -8.40
N ASP A 231 -13.66 -16.88 -9.27
CA ASP A 231 -12.93 -18.12 -8.95
C ASP A 231 -11.73 -17.92 -8.00
N PHE A 232 -11.35 -16.66 -7.74
CA PHE A 232 -10.21 -16.26 -6.91
C PHE A 232 -10.61 -15.52 -5.63
N VAL A 233 -11.90 -15.45 -5.33
CA VAL A 233 -12.42 -14.78 -4.13
C VAL A 233 -13.32 -15.73 -3.34
N LEU A 234 -12.80 -16.25 -2.22
CA LEU A 234 -13.56 -17.09 -1.31
C LEU A 234 -14.14 -16.24 -0.17
N GLN A 235 -15.46 -16.26 -0.01
CA GLN A 235 -16.13 -15.65 1.14
C GLN A 235 -16.69 -16.76 2.03
N TYR A 236 -16.02 -16.98 3.16
CA TYR A 236 -16.31 -18.05 4.10
C TYR A 236 -17.05 -17.50 5.32
N PHE A 237 -18.34 -17.76 5.39
CA PHE A 237 -19.14 -17.51 6.59
C PHE A 237 -19.17 -18.77 7.47
N VAL A 238 -18.66 -18.68 8.70
CA VAL A 238 -18.53 -19.83 9.60
C VAL A 238 -19.87 -20.54 9.82
N MET A 239 -20.92 -19.79 10.13
CA MET A 239 -22.26 -20.35 10.42
C MET A 239 -22.92 -21.05 9.21
N HIS A 240 -22.53 -20.69 7.98
CA HIS A 240 -23.07 -21.32 6.77
C HIS A 240 -22.25 -22.52 6.31
N HIS A 241 -20.92 -22.44 6.41
CA HIS A 241 -20.03 -23.47 5.89
C HIS A 241 -19.70 -24.57 6.91
N CYS A 242 -19.72 -24.23 8.20
CA CYS A 242 -19.52 -25.18 9.29
C CYS A 242 -20.57 -24.96 10.39
N PRO A 243 -21.84 -25.35 10.14
CA PRO A 243 -22.91 -25.19 11.12
C PRO A 243 -22.71 -26.10 12.34
N SER A 244 -23.23 -25.66 13.49
CA SER A 244 -23.18 -26.40 14.75
C SER A 244 -23.86 -27.76 14.64
N GLY A 245 -23.07 -28.82 14.50
CA GLY A 245 -23.56 -30.20 14.30
C GLY A 245 -22.75 -31.00 13.28
N VAL A 246 -21.94 -30.34 12.45
CA VAL A 246 -20.94 -30.99 11.61
C VAL A 246 -19.65 -31.21 12.41
N ASP A 247 -19.01 -32.36 12.21
CA ASP A 247 -17.73 -32.66 12.85
C ASP A 247 -16.64 -31.66 12.40
N PRO A 248 -15.93 -31.00 13.33
CA PRO A 248 -14.92 -29.99 13.00
C PRO A 248 -13.84 -30.46 12.03
N LEU A 249 -13.47 -31.75 12.05
CA LEU A 249 -12.46 -32.31 11.15
C LEU A 249 -12.94 -32.33 9.69
N THR A 250 -14.25 -32.51 9.46
CA THR A 250 -14.81 -32.44 8.10
C THR A 250 -14.71 -31.03 7.55
N CYS A 251 -15.01 -30.03 8.38
CA CYS A 251 -14.84 -28.62 8.02
C CYS A 251 -13.37 -28.27 7.78
N GLU A 252 -12.44 -28.81 8.57
CA GLU A 252 -10.99 -28.62 8.37
C GLU A 252 -10.56 -29.13 7.00
N ILE A 253 -10.95 -30.35 6.64
CA ILE A 253 -10.58 -30.97 5.36
C ILE A 253 -11.16 -30.16 4.20
N ASP A 254 -12.43 -29.76 4.27
CA ASP A 254 -13.08 -28.96 3.22
C ASP A 254 -12.43 -27.59 3.05
N LEU A 255 -12.17 -26.88 4.15
CA LEU A 255 -11.52 -25.56 4.12
C LEU A 255 -10.10 -25.65 3.58
N SER A 256 -9.29 -26.58 4.08
CA SER A 256 -7.91 -26.80 3.64
C SER A 256 -7.84 -27.14 2.15
N LYS A 257 -8.75 -28.00 1.68
CA LYS A 257 -8.86 -28.34 0.25
C LYS A 257 -9.24 -27.13 -0.59
N LYS A 258 -10.26 -26.35 -0.20
CA LYS A 258 -10.69 -25.15 -0.93
C LYS A 258 -9.58 -24.11 -1.03
N ILE A 259 -8.85 -23.88 0.06
CA ILE A 259 -7.70 -22.96 0.08
C ILE A 259 -6.62 -23.45 -0.88
N SER A 260 -6.20 -24.71 -0.73
CA SER A 260 -5.16 -25.30 -1.56
C SER A 260 -5.52 -25.24 -3.04
N ASP A 261 -6.70 -25.71 -3.42
CA ASP A 261 -7.17 -25.75 -4.80
C ASP A 261 -7.21 -24.34 -5.44
N MET A 262 -7.65 -23.32 -4.69
CA MET A 262 -7.71 -21.96 -5.20
C MET A 262 -6.32 -21.33 -5.33
N VAL A 263 -5.43 -21.54 -4.37
CA VAL A 263 -4.04 -21.06 -4.42
C VAL A 263 -3.30 -21.65 -5.62
N THR A 264 -3.42 -22.96 -5.86
CA THR A 264 -2.73 -23.60 -7.00
C THR A 264 -3.23 -23.06 -8.35
N ARG A 265 -4.53 -22.79 -8.48
CA ARG A 265 -5.08 -22.16 -9.68
C ARG A 265 -4.61 -20.71 -9.84
N ALA A 266 -4.56 -19.96 -8.74
CA ALA A 266 -4.16 -18.56 -8.75
C ALA A 266 -2.69 -18.37 -9.19
N GLU A 267 -1.81 -19.29 -8.77
CA GLU A 267 -0.40 -19.32 -9.22
C GLU A 267 -0.29 -19.54 -10.74
N ILE A 268 -1.14 -20.38 -11.33
CA ILE A 268 -1.15 -20.64 -12.79
C ILE A 268 -1.58 -19.39 -13.56
N GLU A 269 -2.55 -18.63 -13.04
CA GLU A 269 -3.07 -17.41 -13.66
C GLU A 269 -2.33 -16.12 -13.26
N GLU A 270 -1.24 -16.23 -12.48
CA GLU A 270 -0.47 -15.09 -11.95
C GLU A 270 -1.39 -14.07 -11.24
N LYS A 271 -2.33 -14.56 -10.43
CA LYS A 271 -3.34 -13.80 -9.66
C LYS A 271 -3.16 -14.06 -8.16
N ILE A 272 -3.44 -13.07 -7.32
CA ILE A 272 -3.38 -13.20 -5.84
C ILE A 272 -4.80 -13.49 -5.31
N PRO A 273 -5.10 -14.70 -4.81
CA PRO A 273 -6.42 -15.05 -4.30
C PRO A 273 -6.74 -14.30 -3.00
N VAL A 274 -8.01 -14.00 -2.80
CA VAL A 274 -8.53 -13.28 -1.63
C VAL A 274 -9.49 -14.17 -0.86
N PHE A 275 -9.20 -14.36 0.43
CA PHE A 275 -9.98 -15.15 1.37
C PHE A 275 -10.59 -14.23 2.42
N ILE A 276 -11.92 -14.16 2.48
CA ILE A 276 -12.64 -13.35 3.46
C ILE A 276 -13.38 -14.29 4.40
N LEU A 277 -12.93 -14.36 5.65
CA LEU A 277 -13.52 -15.21 6.67
C LEU A 277 -14.31 -14.33 7.64
N ASP A 278 -15.62 -14.54 7.68
CA ASP A 278 -16.54 -13.79 8.54
C ASP A 278 -16.97 -14.63 9.74
N GLU A 279 -17.20 -13.94 10.87
CA GLU A 279 -17.53 -14.53 12.18
C GLU A 279 -16.45 -15.48 12.73
N VAL A 280 -15.18 -15.08 12.63
CA VAL A 280 -14.02 -15.90 13.04
C VAL A 280 -14.06 -16.24 14.53
N GLU A 281 -14.73 -15.45 15.39
CA GLU A 281 -14.94 -15.80 16.79
C GLU A 281 -15.78 -17.07 17.03
N LEU A 282 -16.55 -17.50 16.03
CA LEU A 282 -17.37 -18.72 16.10
C LEU A 282 -16.61 -19.95 15.55
N MET A 283 -15.41 -19.75 15.02
CA MET A 283 -14.61 -20.80 14.43
C MET A 283 -14.04 -21.71 15.53
N SER A 284 -14.06 -23.04 15.29
CA SER A 284 -13.46 -23.99 16.22
C SER A 284 -11.94 -23.82 16.29
N PRO A 285 -11.30 -24.14 17.44
CA PRO A 285 -9.84 -24.06 17.56
C PRO A 285 -9.10 -24.87 16.49
N VAL A 286 -9.64 -26.02 16.08
CA VAL A 286 -9.06 -26.88 15.03
C VAL A 286 -8.97 -26.16 13.68
N LEU A 287 -10.01 -25.39 13.33
CA LEU A 287 -10.01 -24.59 12.11
C LEU A 287 -9.06 -23.40 12.20
N LEU A 288 -8.97 -22.75 13.36
CA LEU A 288 -8.01 -21.66 13.62
C LEU A 288 -6.55 -22.16 13.54
N ASP A 289 -6.26 -23.33 14.09
CA ASP A 289 -4.96 -24.00 13.97
C ASP A 289 -4.62 -24.29 12.50
N THR A 290 -5.61 -24.74 11.74
CA THR A 290 -5.44 -24.99 10.30
C THR A 290 -5.09 -23.72 9.54
N LEU A 291 -5.79 -22.61 9.81
CA LEU A 291 -5.47 -21.30 9.23
C LEU A 291 -4.10 -20.80 9.66
N SER A 292 -3.73 -21.00 10.92
CA SER A 292 -2.41 -20.59 11.44
C SER A 292 -1.27 -21.22 10.64
N ARG A 293 -1.41 -22.46 10.17
CA ARG A 293 -0.40 -23.14 9.32
C ARG A 293 -0.20 -22.42 7.98
N PHE A 294 -1.27 -21.90 7.38
CA PHE A 294 -1.19 -21.16 6.12
C PHE A 294 -0.51 -19.79 6.27
N PHE A 295 -0.45 -19.23 7.48
CA PHE A 295 0.15 -17.92 7.73
C PHE A 295 1.65 -17.96 8.01
N GLU A 296 2.23 -19.16 8.12
CA GLU A 296 3.65 -19.31 8.38
C GLU A 296 4.50 -18.83 7.19
N PRO A 297 5.67 -18.19 7.43
CA PRO A 297 6.52 -17.71 6.36
C PRO A 297 7.30 -18.83 5.64
N ASN A 298 7.41 -20.01 6.26
CA ASN A 298 8.16 -21.16 5.71
C ASN A 298 7.29 -22.04 4.79
N GLN A 299 6.41 -21.42 4.01
CA GLN A 299 5.51 -22.10 3.08
C GLN A 299 6.06 -22.06 1.64
N THR A 300 5.45 -22.83 0.73
CA THR A 300 5.75 -22.69 -0.70
C THR A 300 5.29 -21.32 -1.19
N ASN A 301 5.98 -20.79 -2.20
CA ASN A 301 5.73 -19.43 -2.71
C ASN A 301 4.26 -19.15 -3.08
N GLU A 302 3.52 -20.18 -3.50
CA GLU A 302 2.10 -20.08 -3.85
C GLU A 302 1.24 -19.65 -2.64
N PHE A 303 1.48 -20.19 -1.44
CA PHE A 303 0.73 -19.81 -0.23
C PHE A 303 1.18 -18.47 0.36
N LEU A 304 2.38 -18.02 0.02
CA LEU A 304 2.85 -16.68 0.42
C LEU A 304 2.17 -15.57 -0.40
N ASN A 305 1.67 -15.89 -1.59
CA ASN A 305 0.97 -14.99 -2.49
C ASN A 305 -0.55 -15.09 -2.30
N ALA A 306 -1.04 -14.78 -1.11
CA ALA A 306 -2.47 -14.83 -0.78
C ALA A 306 -2.85 -13.74 0.23
N ILE A 307 -4.08 -13.24 0.12
CA ILE A 307 -4.65 -12.24 1.03
C ILE A 307 -5.75 -12.90 1.87
N TYR A 308 -5.64 -12.79 3.18
CA TYR A 308 -6.63 -13.25 4.15
C TYR A 308 -7.20 -12.05 4.90
N ILE A 309 -8.52 -11.95 4.95
CA ILE A 309 -9.26 -10.94 5.69
C ILE A 309 -10.11 -11.67 6.72
N LEU A 310 -9.75 -11.52 7.99
CA LEU A 310 -10.44 -12.09 9.13
C LEU A 310 -11.38 -11.03 9.70
N ILE A 311 -12.66 -11.34 9.83
CA ILE A 311 -13.64 -10.44 10.46
C ILE A 311 -14.07 -11.07 11.77
N SER A 312 -13.87 -10.33 12.86
CA SER A 312 -14.27 -10.82 14.18
C SER A 312 -14.75 -9.75 15.15
N ASN A 313 -15.58 -10.19 16.10
CA ASN A 313 -16.05 -9.37 17.22
C ASN A 313 -15.17 -9.46 18.47
N ILE A 314 -14.04 -10.18 18.41
CA ILE A 314 -13.09 -10.28 19.53
C ILE A 314 -12.44 -8.91 19.78
N GLY A 315 -12.32 -8.51 21.06
CA GLY A 315 -11.83 -7.20 21.47
C GLY A 315 -12.90 -6.09 21.44
N ALA A 316 -14.15 -6.40 21.09
CA ALA A 316 -15.22 -5.41 21.02
C ALA A 316 -15.48 -4.70 22.35
N GLY A 317 -15.35 -5.41 23.48
CA GLY A 317 -15.58 -4.86 24.81
C GLY A 317 -14.52 -3.81 25.19
N GLU A 318 -13.27 -4.10 24.91
CA GLU A 318 -12.11 -3.24 25.17
C GLU A 318 -12.14 -2.01 24.28
N ILE A 319 -12.43 -2.20 22.98
CA ILE A 319 -12.61 -1.09 22.02
C ILE A 319 -13.75 -0.17 22.48
N THR A 320 -14.88 -0.74 22.89
CA THR A 320 -16.03 0.03 23.39
C THR A 320 -15.65 0.85 24.62
N LYS A 321 -14.97 0.25 25.60
CA LYS A 321 -14.51 0.95 26.81
C LYS A 321 -13.55 2.09 26.47
N PHE A 322 -12.57 1.83 25.60
CA PHE A 322 -11.59 2.84 25.18
C PHE A 322 -12.26 4.03 24.49
N VAL A 323 -13.17 3.79 23.55
CA VAL A 323 -13.91 4.85 22.84
C VAL A 323 -14.76 5.67 23.80
N ILE A 324 -15.44 5.03 24.75
CA ILE A 324 -16.27 5.73 25.75
C ILE A 324 -15.42 6.58 26.69
N GLN A 325 -14.27 6.08 27.14
CA GLN A 325 -13.38 6.80 28.06
C GLN A 325 -12.69 7.99 27.38
N ASN A 326 -12.30 7.83 26.11
CA ASN A 326 -11.56 8.84 25.35
C ASN A 326 -12.46 9.73 24.49
N ALA A 327 -13.78 9.66 24.65
CA ALA A 327 -14.75 10.41 23.84
C ALA A 327 -14.58 11.94 23.90
N SER A 328 -14.04 12.45 25.00
CA SER A 328 -13.77 13.88 25.22
C SER A 328 -12.51 14.38 24.52
N THR A 329 -11.66 13.47 24.02
CA THR A 329 -10.40 13.79 23.36
C THR A 329 -10.52 13.50 21.85
N GLU A 330 -10.02 14.39 21.00
CA GLU A 330 -9.96 14.19 19.53
C GLU A 330 -8.99 13.05 19.11
N LEU A 331 -8.48 12.28 20.07
CA LEU A 331 -7.46 11.23 19.86
C LEU A 331 -7.95 10.08 18.98
N LEU A 332 -9.26 9.85 18.90
CA LEU A 332 -9.86 8.77 18.10
C LEU A 332 -9.74 8.98 16.60
N HIS A 333 -9.47 10.22 16.14
CA HIS A 333 -9.28 10.54 14.73
C HIS A 333 -7.79 10.62 14.33
N GLN A 334 -6.89 10.31 15.25
CA GLN A 334 -5.44 10.36 15.04
C GLN A 334 -4.82 8.96 15.10
N HIS A 335 -3.75 8.76 14.34
CA HIS A 335 -2.98 7.51 14.30
C HIS A 335 -2.49 7.09 15.71
N ARG A 336 -2.21 8.07 16.58
CA ARG A 336 -1.78 7.83 17.97
C ARG A 336 -2.84 7.10 18.81
N GLY A 337 -4.13 7.37 18.61
CA GLY A 337 -5.20 6.68 19.32
C GLY A 337 -5.34 5.21 18.89
N VAL A 338 -4.98 4.89 17.64
CA VAL A 338 -4.97 3.52 17.12
C VAL A 338 -3.85 2.71 17.75
N GLU A 339 -2.65 3.26 17.89
CA GLU A 339 -1.52 2.57 18.52
C GLU A 339 -1.82 2.18 19.97
N GLU A 340 -2.40 3.10 20.74
CA GLU A 340 -2.81 2.82 22.12
C GLU A 340 -3.91 1.75 22.17
N LEU A 341 -4.91 1.86 21.29
CA LEU A 341 -5.97 0.86 21.20
C LEU A 341 -5.44 -0.52 20.82
N LEU A 342 -4.49 -0.60 19.90
CA LEU A 342 -3.85 -1.85 19.50
C LEU A 342 -3.10 -2.49 20.68
N SER A 343 -2.44 -1.69 21.52
CA SER A 343 -1.75 -2.21 22.72
C SER A 343 -2.71 -2.87 23.72
N ILE A 344 -3.99 -2.46 23.74
CA ILE A 344 -5.04 -3.02 24.60
C ILE A 344 -5.68 -4.26 23.96
N VAL A 345 -5.92 -4.21 22.65
CA VAL A 345 -6.67 -5.26 21.92
C VAL A 345 -5.78 -6.45 21.56
N GLN A 346 -4.49 -6.22 21.26
CA GLN A 346 -3.58 -7.27 20.84
C GLN A 346 -3.42 -8.39 21.88
N PRO A 347 -3.26 -8.12 23.19
CA PRO A 347 -3.25 -9.17 24.21
C PRO A 347 -4.53 -10.01 24.23
N VAL A 348 -5.71 -9.38 24.12
CA VAL A 348 -7.01 -10.08 24.11
C VAL A 348 -7.12 -11.03 22.91
N LEU A 349 -6.62 -10.62 21.75
CA LEU A 349 -6.61 -11.47 20.55
C LEU A 349 -5.62 -12.63 20.68
N MET A 350 -4.44 -12.36 21.23
CA MET A 350 -3.42 -13.39 21.44
C MET A 350 -3.85 -14.42 22.48
N ASP A 351 -4.59 -14.00 23.52
CA ASP A 351 -5.20 -14.90 24.51
C ASP A 351 -6.31 -15.75 23.89
N ALA A 352 -7.03 -15.23 22.89
CA ALA A 352 -8.05 -15.99 22.16
C ALA A 352 -7.41 -17.10 21.31
N HIS A 353 -6.38 -16.76 20.50
CA HIS A 353 -5.61 -17.75 19.75
C HIS A 353 -4.29 -17.17 19.18
N PRO A 354 -3.20 -17.95 19.07
CA PRO A 354 -1.91 -17.45 18.55
C PRO A 354 -1.90 -16.94 17.10
N LEU A 355 -2.93 -17.24 16.29
CA LEU A 355 -2.95 -16.86 14.87
C LEU A 355 -2.82 -15.34 14.67
N TRP A 356 -3.31 -14.55 15.63
CA TRP A 356 -3.30 -13.09 15.54
C TRP A 356 -1.90 -12.49 15.64
N LYS A 357 -0.88 -13.29 15.97
CA LYS A 357 0.53 -12.88 15.90
C LYS A 357 0.97 -12.56 14.46
N SER A 358 0.39 -13.26 13.50
CA SER A 358 0.72 -13.12 12.07
C SER A 358 -0.18 -12.12 11.36
N ALA A 359 -1.20 -11.58 12.04
CA ALA A 359 -2.21 -10.69 11.46
C ALA A 359 -1.93 -9.22 11.77
N ASP A 360 -2.15 -8.37 10.76
CA ASP A 360 -2.22 -6.93 10.90
C ASP A 360 -3.63 -6.55 11.42
N ILE A 361 -3.70 -6.12 12.68
CA ILE A 361 -4.96 -5.86 13.38
C ILE A 361 -5.46 -4.45 13.03
N ILE A 362 -6.73 -4.36 12.62
CA ILE A 362 -7.41 -3.11 12.27
C ILE A 362 -8.65 -2.96 13.15
N PRO A 363 -8.62 -2.06 14.15
CA PRO A 363 -9.74 -1.83 15.02
C PRO A 363 -10.83 -0.98 14.34
N PHE A 364 -12.07 -1.42 14.47
CA PHE A 364 -13.27 -0.68 14.10
C PHE A 364 -13.92 -0.11 15.35
N VAL A 365 -14.15 1.20 15.35
CA VAL A 365 -14.65 1.94 16.51
C VAL A 365 -16.17 2.05 16.50
N LEU A 366 -16.77 2.56 17.59
CA LEU A 366 -18.21 2.80 17.64
C LEU A 366 -18.64 3.91 16.68
N LEU A 367 -19.86 3.77 16.14
CA LEU A 367 -20.45 4.77 15.26
C LEU A 367 -21.18 5.84 16.08
N GLU A 368 -20.79 7.10 15.89
CA GLU A 368 -21.58 8.25 16.34
C GLU A 368 -22.97 8.30 15.70
N LYS A 369 -23.90 9.01 16.34
CA LYS A 369 -25.26 9.23 15.83
C LYS A 369 -25.29 9.84 14.43
N SER A 370 -24.36 10.74 14.10
CA SER A 370 -24.18 11.33 12.76
C SER A 370 -23.93 10.26 11.69
N HIS A 371 -23.09 9.27 11.97
CA HIS A 371 -22.82 8.16 11.06
C HIS A 371 -24.05 7.26 10.86
N VAL A 372 -24.83 7.04 11.91
CA VAL A 372 -26.06 6.25 11.83
C VAL A 372 -27.12 6.95 10.98
N ILE A 373 -27.22 8.29 11.05
CA ILE A 373 -28.07 9.08 10.14
C ILE A 373 -27.68 8.82 8.68
N ASN A 374 -26.39 8.81 8.36
CA ASN A 374 -25.92 8.51 7.00
C ASN A 374 -26.28 7.09 6.54
N CYS A 375 -26.22 6.10 7.45
CA CYS A 375 -26.70 4.75 7.15
C CYS A 375 -28.19 4.73 6.77
N PHE A 376 -29.05 5.42 7.52
CA PHE A 376 -30.48 5.53 7.18
C PHE A 376 -30.71 6.22 5.85
N LEU A 377 -30.01 7.33 5.59
CA LEU A 377 -30.10 8.07 4.34
C LEU A 377 -29.76 7.19 3.13
N GLU A 378 -28.70 6.39 3.23
CA GLU A 378 -28.29 5.51 2.14
C GLU A 378 -29.25 4.33 1.97
N GLU A 379 -29.72 3.72 3.06
CA GLU A 379 -30.66 2.59 3.00
C GLU A 379 -32.02 3.02 2.42
N MET A 380 -32.57 4.15 2.87
CA MET A 380 -33.81 4.70 2.30
C MET A 380 -33.67 5.03 0.82
N ARG A 381 -32.53 5.58 0.41
CA ARG A 381 -32.24 5.85 -1.00
C ARG A 381 -32.19 4.56 -1.82
N ARG A 382 -31.64 3.48 -1.28
CA ARG A 382 -31.59 2.16 -1.93
C ARG A 382 -32.99 1.58 -2.13
N GLU A 383 -33.88 1.76 -1.16
CA GLU A 383 -35.30 1.36 -1.25
C GLU A 383 -36.16 2.33 -2.10
N GLY A 384 -35.57 3.40 -2.65
CA GLY A 384 -36.30 4.39 -3.46
C GLY A 384 -37.20 5.33 -2.65
N LEU A 385 -37.01 5.39 -1.33
CA LEU A 385 -37.70 6.30 -0.43
C LEU A 385 -36.97 7.64 -0.39
N TYR A 386 -37.74 8.75 -0.37
CA TYR A 386 -37.19 10.09 -0.20
C TYR A 386 -37.25 10.50 1.27
N PRO A 387 -36.09 10.64 1.93
CA PRO A 387 -36.07 10.85 3.37
C PRO A 387 -36.36 12.29 3.77
N ASP A 388 -37.30 12.48 4.69
CA ASP A 388 -37.44 13.71 5.46
C ASP A 388 -36.47 13.69 6.66
N GLN A 389 -35.70 14.76 6.84
CA GLN A 389 -34.70 14.87 7.91
C GLN A 389 -35.30 14.64 9.30
N LYS A 390 -36.50 15.18 9.57
CA LYS A 390 -37.22 15.00 10.84
C LYS A 390 -37.63 13.55 11.08
N HIS A 391 -38.01 12.85 10.01
CA HIS A 391 -38.41 11.45 10.09
C HIS A 391 -37.20 10.56 10.42
N ILE A 392 -36.06 10.81 9.77
CA ILE A 392 -34.81 10.11 10.10
C ILE A 392 -34.40 10.36 11.54
N GLU A 393 -34.43 11.61 12.00
CA GLU A 393 -34.08 11.94 13.38
C GLU A 393 -34.95 11.19 14.40
N SER A 394 -36.24 11.05 14.11
CA SER A 394 -37.14 10.22 14.91
C SER A 394 -36.72 8.74 14.93
N LEU A 395 -36.48 8.14 13.76
CA LEU A 395 -36.08 6.72 13.66
C LEU A 395 -34.73 6.43 14.33
N VAL A 396 -33.77 7.34 14.16
CA VAL A 396 -32.45 7.29 14.78
C VAL A 396 -32.58 7.41 16.30
N SER A 397 -33.43 8.32 16.81
CA SER A 397 -33.63 8.49 18.26
C SER A 397 -34.20 7.26 18.96
N GLN A 398 -34.88 6.38 18.23
CA GLN A 398 -35.41 5.12 18.77
C GLN A 398 -34.35 4.00 18.88
N LEU A 399 -33.11 4.23 18.45
CA LEU A 399 -32.01 3.28 18.62
C LEU A 399 -31.36 3.44 20.01
N SER A 400 -30.56 2.46 20.41
CA SER A 400 -29.86 2.48 21.70
C SER A 400 -28.46 3.10 21.59
N TYR A 401 -28.13 3.99 22.52
CA TYR A 401 -26.87 4.74 22.54
C TYR A 401 -26.10 4.62 23.87
N TYR A 402 -24.79 4.78 23.80
CA TYR A 402 -23.94 5.22 24.91
C TYR A 402 -23.85 6.75 24.87
N THR A 403 -24.01 7.38 26.02
CA THR A 403 -23.94 8.85 26.17
C THR A 403 -22.72 9.21 27.00
N THR A 404 -21.76 9.91 26.40
CA THR A 404 -20.57 10.42 27.09
C THR A 404 -20.42 11.90 26.80
N GLY A 405 -20.67 12.75 27.80
CA GLY A 405 -20.73 14.19 27.62
C GLY A 405 -21.76 14.55 26.55
N ASP A 406 -21.32 15.28 25.52
CA ASP A 406 -22.17 15.72 24.41
C ASP A 406 -22.24 14.71 23.25
N LYS A 407 -21.45 13.62 23.29
CA LYS A 407 -21.39 12.63 22.21
C LYS A 407 -22.29 11.42 22.47
N GLN A 408 -22.92 10.93 21.41
CA GLN A 408 -23.78 9.74 21.41
C GLN A 408 -23.26 8.69 20.44
N TYR A 409 -22.91 7.51 20.95
CA TYR A 409 -22.40 6.36 20.18
C TYR A 409 -23.43 5.24 20.13
N SER A 410 -23.74 4.70 18.95
CA SER A 410 -24.73 3.62 18.80
C SER A 410 -24.20 2.31 19.37
N ARG A 411 -25.01 1.61 20.19
CA ARG A 411 -24.63 0.31 20.77
C ARG A 411 -24.56 -0.81 19.73
N MET A 412 -25.39 -0.73 18.69
CA MET A 412 -25.50 -1.74 17.64
C MET A 412 -25.08 -1.22 16.26
N GLY A 413 -24.46 -0.04 16.21
CA GLY A 413 -24.10 0.64 14.95
C GLY A 413 -25.30 0.77 14.01
N CYS A 414 -25.11 0.35 12.76
CA CYS A 414 -26.14 0.37 11.71
C CYS A 414 -26.86 -0.97 11.50
N LYS A 415 -26.66 -1.97 12.39
CA LYS A 415 -27.23 -3.33 12.22
C LYS A 415 -28.77 -3.35 12.17
N GLN A 416 -29.42 -2.44 12.90
CA GLN A 416 -30.90 -2.35 12.96
C GLN A 416 -31.51 -1.46 11.87
N VAL A 417 -30.70 -0.78 11.06
CA VAL A 417 -31.18 0.21 10.09
C VAL A 417 -32.08 -0.44 9.04
N VAL A 418 -31.58 -1.50 8.38
CA VAL A 418 -32.31 -2.24 7.34
C VAL A 418 -33.66 -2.72 7.86
N ALA A 419 -33.68 -3.36 9.03
CA ALA A 419 -34.92 -3.85 9.63
C ALA A 419 -35.92 -2.74 9.95
N LYS A 420 -35.46 -1.54 10.33
CA LYS A 420 -36.33 -0.40 10.60
C LYS A 420 -36.85 0.27 9.33
N VAL A 421 -36.02 0.38 8.30
CA VAL A 421 -36.43 0.95 7.00
C VAL A 421 -37.47 0.05 6.33
N ASN A 422 -37.30 -1.28 6.42
CA ASN A 422 -38.26 -2.24 5.85
C ASN A 422 -39.62 -2.27 6.54
N LEU A 423 -39.78 -1.59 7.69
CA LEU A 423 -41.05 -1.46 8.41
C LEU A 423 -41.81 -0.16 8.04
N LEU A 424 -41.21 0.71 7.23
CA LEU A 424 -41.83 1.91 6.67
C LEU A 424 -42.57 1.56 5.38
#